data_AF-A0A2T4RXR6-F1
#
_entry.id   AF-A0A2T4RXR6-F1
#
_cell.length_a   1.000
_cell.length_b   1.000
_cell.length_c   1.000
_cell.angle_alpha   90.00
_cell.angle_beta   90.00
_cell.angle_gamma   90.00
#
_symmetry.space_group_name_H-M   'P 1'
#
loop_
_entity.id
_entity.type
_entity.pdbx_description
1 polymer ?
#
loop_
_entity_poly.entity_id
_entity_poly.type
_entity_poly.pdbx_seq_one_letter_code
_entity_poly.pdbx_strand_id
1 'polypeptide(L)'
;MAFLAVGLLALGGCVTAPPRNSQNICQVFAQYPSWYRDARAAQKRWGTPVNVLMAFVRRESGFRAKARPARPWFLFMPLPRRSSAYGYAQAQDPVWKEYRKENGHWFKSRKRMGSSLDFLGWYTDRIHR
;
A
#
# COMPACT_ATOMS: atom_id res chain seq x y z
N MET A 1 -38.06 -17.89 -14.54
CA MET A 1 -37.05 -16.98 -15.13
C MET A 1 -36.71 -15.74 -14.28
N ALA A 2 -37.35 -15.48 -13.13
CA ALA A 2 -37.07 -14.28 -12.31
C ALA A 2 -36.01 -14.47 -11.20
N PHE A 3 -35.69 -15.71 -10.81
CA PHE A 3 -34.77 -15.97 -9.67
C PHE A 3 -33.27 -15.86 -10.00
N LEU A 4 -32.89 -15.82 -11.28
CA LEU A 4 -31.48 -15.73 -11.71
C LEU A 4 -30.93 -14.29 -11.72
N ALA A 5 -31.79 -13.27 -11.71
CA ALA A 5 -31.37 -11.87 -11.84
C ALA A 5 -30.89 -11.23 -10.52
N VAL A 6 -31.26 -11.77 -9.36
CA VAL A 6 -30.98 -11.17 -8.04
C VAL A 6 -29.56 -11.46 -7.55
N GLY A 7 -28.90 -12.52 -8.06
CA GLY A 7 -27.57 -12.93 -7.62
C GLY A 7 -26.39 -12.07 -8.13
N LEU A 8 -26.57 -11.28 -9.20
CA LEU A 8 -25.46 -10.57 -9.85
C LEU A 8 -25.08 -9.22 -9.20
N LEU A 9 -25.90 -8.65 -8.31
CA LEU A 9 -25.69 -7.30 -7.78
C LEU A 9 -24.77 -7.22 -6.54
N ALA A 10 -24.30 -8.35 -6.01
CA ALA A 10 -23.60 -8.38 -4.72
C ALA A 10 -22.06 -8.49 -4.79
N LEU A 11 -21.42 -8.27 -5.94
CA LEU A 11 -19.95 -8.41 -6.10
C LEU A 11 -19.18 -7.08 -6.16
N GLY A 12 -19.68 -6.04 -5.48
CA GLY A 12 -18.99 -4.75 -5.36
C GLY A 12 -17.80 -4.82 -4.40
N GLY A 13 -16.59 -5.09 -4.90
CA GLY A 13 -15.36 -4.99 -4.10
C GLY A 13 -14.84 -3.55 -4.01
N CYS A 14 -14.71 -3.01 -2.80
CA CYS A 14 -14.05 -1.70 -2.60
C CYS A 14 -12.54 -1.80 -2.87
N VAL A 15 -12.09 -1.20 -3.97
CA VAL A 15 -10.66 -0.97 -4.24
C VAL A 15 -10.42 0.51 -4.45
N THR A 16 -9.43 1.07 -3.75
CA THR A 16 -9.02 2.45 -3.99
C THR A 16 -8.32 2.52 -5.34
N ALA A 17 -8.87 3.31 -6.25
CA ALA A 17 -8.21 3.61 -7.52
C ALA A 17 -6.92 4.42 -7.28
N PRO A 18 -5.92 4.30 -8.17
CA PRO A 18 -4.79 5.22 -8.15
C PRO A 18 -5.25 6.67 -8.39
N PRO A 19 -4.55 7.68 -7.84
CA PRO A 19 -4.87 9.09 -8.07
C PRO A 19 -4.80 9.44 -9.56
N ARG A 20 -5.69 10.34 -9.99
CA ARG A 20 -5.74 10.79 -11.39
C ARG A 20 -4.47 11.53 -11.79
N ASN A 21 -3.93 12.32 -10.86
CA ASN A 21 -2.67 13.00 -11.03
C ASN A 21 -1.71 12.61 -9.89
N SER A 22 -0.87 11.62 -10.14
CA SER A 22 0.16 11.17 -9.20
C SER A 22 1.39 12.10 -9.15
N GLN A 23 1.50 13.06 -10.06
CA GLN A 23 2.62 13.98 -10.16
C GLN A 23 2.54 15.12 -9.12
N ASN A 24 1.32 15.51 -8.76
CA ASN A 24 1.05 16.60 -7.82
C ASN A 24 0.47 16.07 -6.50
N ILE A 25 1.27 16.13 -5.42
CA ILE A 25 0.88 15.62 -4.10
C ILE A 25 -0.34 16.34 -3.49
N CYS A 26 -0.51 17.63 -3.77
CA CYS A 26 -1.68 18.39 -3.30
C CYS A 26 -2.96 17.86 -3.93
N GLN A 27 -2.93 17.52 -5.23
CA GLN A 27 -4.08 16.91 -5.92
C GLN A 27 -4.35 15.49 -5.41
N VAL A 28 -3.30 14.72 -5.10
CA VAL A 28 -3.46 13.40 -4.46
C VAL A 28 -4.19 13.53 -3.12
N PHE A 29 -3.83 14.50 -2.29
CA PHE A 29 -4.47 14.73 -1.00
C PHE A 29 -5.88 15.32 -1.11
N ALA A 30 -6.13 16.17 -2.11
CA ALA A 30 -7.48 16.65 -2.41
C ALA A 30 -8.40 15.48 -2.81
N GLN A 31 -7.89 14.52 -3.59
CA GLN A 31 -8.64 13.33 -3.99
C GLN A 31 -8.79 12.32 -2.84
N TYR A 32 -7.76 12.16 -1.99
CA TYR A 32 -7.76 11.22 -0.86
C TYR A 32 -7.32 11.91 0.45
N PRO A 33 -8.21 12.70 1.10
CA PRO A 33 -7.85 13.44 2.32
C PRO A 33 -7.45 12.55 3.50
N SER A 34 -7.93 11.29 3.55
CA SER A 34 -7.50 10.31 4.54
C SER A 34 -6.01 9.97 4.44
N TRP A 35 -5.44 9.94 3.24
CA TRP A 35 -4.02 9.64 3.04
C TRP A 35 -3.13 10.74 3.62
N TYR A 36 -3.58 11.99 3.58
CA TYR A 36 -2.87 13.08 4.25
C TYR A 36 -2.86 12.90 5.76
N ARG A 37 -4.02 12.57 6.37
CA ARG A 37 -4.12 12.29 7.80
C ARG A 37 -3.22 11.13 8.22
N ASP A 38 -3.24 10.04 7.44
CA ASP A 38 -2.38 8.88 7.64
C ASP A 38 -0.88 9.26 7.56
N ALA A 39 -0.49 10.05 6.56
CA ALA A 39 0.89 10.49 6.38
C ALA A 39 1.35 11.42 7.52
N ARG A 40 0.49 12.34 7.95
CA ARG A 40 0.76 13.22 9.10
C ARG A 40 0.89 12.44 10.40
N ALA A 41 0.08 11.40 10.59
CA ALA A 41 0.19 10.52 11.75
C ALA A 41 1.53 9.76 11.76
N ALA A 42 1.94 9.20 10.61
CA ALA A 42 3.22 8.55 10.46
C ALA A 42 4.40 9.51 10.67
N GLN A 43 4.34 10.72 10.10
CA GLN A 43 5.33 11.77 10.34
C GLN A 43 5.45 12.14 11.83
N LYS A 44 4.31 12.35 12.50
CA LYS A 44 4.31 12.69 13.93
C LYS A 44 4.95 11.59 14.79
N ARG A 45 4.78 10.33 14.39
CA ARG A 45 5.29 9.16 15.12
C ARG A 45 6.77 8.88 14.86
N TRP A 46 7.23 9.03 13.62
CA TRP A 46 8.55 8.57 13.17
C TRP A 46 9.46 9.68 12.62
N GLY A 47 9.01 10.94 12.64
CA GLY A 47 9.78 12.10 12.17
C GLY A 47 9.92 12.22 10.64
N THR A 48 9.64 11.15 9.88
CA THR A 48 9.85 11.15 8.42
C THR A 48 8.88 12.09 7.72
N PRO A 49 9.37 13.06 6.91
CA PRO A 49 8.51 14.03 6.26
C PRO A 49 7.44 13.42 5.35
N VAL A 50 6.24 14.02 5.33
CA VAL A 50 5.09 13.54 4.52
C VAL A 50 5.43 13.41 3.05
N ASN A 51 6.13 14.38 2.48
CA ASN A 51 6.55 14.38 1.08
C ASN A 51 7.47 13.19 0.78
N VAL A 52 8.37 12.83 1.69
CA VAL A 52 9.27 11.67 1.55
C VAL A 52 8.47 10.37 1.58
N LEU A 53 7.59 10.20 2.57
CA LEU A 53 6.72 9.02 2.66
C LEU A 53 5.89 8.82 1.39
N MET A 54 5.30 9.90 0.88
CA MET A 54 4.49 9.86 -0.34
C MET A 54 5.34 9.66 -1.61
N ALA A 55 6.57 10.15 -1.63
CA ALA A 55 7.51 9.90 -2.72
C ALA A 55 7.88 8.41 -2.81
N PHE A 56 8.12 7.74 -1.67
CA PHE A 56 8.30 6.29 -1.62
C PHE A 56 7.09 5.56 -2.19
N VAL A 57 5.88 5.85 -1.68
CA VAL A 57 4.65 5.19 -2.16
C VAL A 57 4.49 5.36 -3.67
N ARG A 58 4.75 6.56 -4.18
CA ARG A 58 4.67 6.86 -5.61
C ARG A 58 5.70 6.07 -6.41
N ARG A 59 6.97 6.05 -5.96
CA ARG A 59 8.05 5.37 -6.68
C ARG A 59 7.86 3.86 -6.68
N GLU A 60 7.50 3.30 -5.54
CA GLU A 60 7.43 1.86 -5.32
C GLU A 60 6.16 1.23 -5.91
N SER A 61 5.01 1.90 -5.80
CA SER A 61 3.72 1.32 -6.17
C SER A 61 2.93 2.13 -7.20
N GLY A 62 3.32 3.38 -7.46
CA GLY A 62 2.48 4.30 -8.23
C GLY A 62 1.09 4.48 -7.62
N PHE A 63 0.99 4.44 -6.28
CA PHE A 63 -0.27 4.46 -5.54
C PHE A 63 -1.22 3.28 -5.83
N ARG A 64 -0.69 2.10 -6.17
CA ARG A 64 -1.50 0.89 -6.38
C ARG A 64 -1.50 0.03 -5.12
N ALA A 65 -2.66 -0.09 -4.47
CA ALA A 65 -2.84 -0.89 -3.26
C ALA A 65 -2.41 -2.36 -3.36
N LYS A 66 -2.47 -2.94 -4.57
CA LYS A 66 -2.11 -4.34 -4.85
C LYS A 66 -0.85 -4.46 -5.74
N ALA A 67 -0.01 -3.43 -5.79
CA ALA A 67 1.25 -3.48 -6.53
C ALA A 67 2.07 -4.72 -6.15
N ARG A 68 2.52 -5.47 -7.15
CA ARG A 68 3.33 -6.69 -7.03
C ARG A 68 4.32 -6.74 -8.18
N PRO A 69 5.48 -7.38 -7.99
CA PRO A 69 6.39 -7.71 -9.09
C PRO A 69 5.68 -8.49 -10.21
N ALA A 70 6.16 -8.27 -11.44
CA ALA A 70 5.73 -9.04 -12.60
C ALA A 70 5.94 -10.54 -12.33
N ARG A 71 4.94 -11.34 -12.72
CA ARG A 71 4.99 -12.80 -12.53
C ARG A 71 5.63 -13.42 -13.77
N PRO A 72 6.76 -14.14 -13.64
CA PRO A 72 7.32 -14.89 -14.76
C PRO A 72 6.41 -16.07 -15.11
N TRP A 73 6.45 -16.46 -16.37
CA TRP A 73 5.70 -17.60 -16.90
C TRP A 73 6.66 -18.54 -17.61
N PHE A 74 6.41 -19.83 -17.47
CA PHE A 74 7.09 -20.87 -18.23
C PHE A 74 6.04 -21.68 -18.98
N LEU A 75 6.09 -21.63 -20.32
CA LEU A 75 5.00 -22.09 -21.18
C LEU A 75 3.68 -21.45 -20.73
N PHE A 76 2.74 -22.25 -20.23
CA PHE A 76 1.43 -21.81 -19.71
C PHE A 76 1.34 -21.88 -18.17
N MET A 77 2.44 -22.22 -17.49
CA MET A 77 2.47 -22.36 -16.04
C MET A 77 3.05 -21.10 -15.38
N PRO A 78 2.32 -20.48 -14.42
CA PRO A 78 2.82 -19.33 -13.69
C PRO A 78 3.93 -19.73 -12.71
N LEU A 79 5.12 -19.17 -12.87
CA LEU A 79 6.21 -19.39 -11.93
C LEU A 79 6.05 -18.53 -10.66
N PRO A 80 6.76 -18.87 -9.57
CA PRO A 80 6.86 -18.02 -8.40
C PRO A 80 7.37 -16.62 -8.77
N ARG A 81 6.91 -15.59 -8.04
CA ARG A 81 7.44 -14.23 -8.23
C ARG A 81 8.87 -14.16 -7.70
N ARG A 82 9.70 -13.35 -8.37
CA ARG A 82 11.09 -13.11 -7.96
C ARG A 82 11.23 -12.43 -6.60
N SER A 83 10.18 -11.74 -6.14
CA SER A 83 10.17 -11.06 -4.84
C SER A 83 8.79 -11.14 -4.20
N SER A 84 8.78 -11.12 -2.86
CA SER A 84 7.58 -11.05 -2.01
C SER A 84 7.06 -9.62 -1.80
N ALA A 85 7.72 -8.62 -2.40
CA ALA A 85 7.32 -7.21 -2.34
C ALA A 85 5.83 -7.01 -2.66
N TYR A 86 5.13 -6.27 -1.80
CA TYR A 86 3.69 -6.10 -1.95
C TYR A 86 3.16 -4.77 -1.41
N GLY A 87 2.14 -4.23 -2.09
CA GLY A 87 1.33 -3.12 -1.62
C GLY A 87 1.97 -1.76 -1.85
N TYR A 88 1.50 -0.73 -1.14
CA TYR A 88 1.92 0.65 -1.38
C TYR A 88 3.41 0.89 -1.11
N ALA A 89 3.95 0.24 -0.07
CA ALA A 89 5.35 0.38 0.32
C ALA A 89 6.28 -0.67 -0.32
N GLN A 90 5.75 -1.58 -1.16
CA GLN A 90 6.51 -2.73 -1.69
C GLN A 90 7.30 -3.53 -0.63
N ALA A 91 6.79 -3.59 0.61
CA ALA A 91 7.45 -4.28 1.70
C ALA A 91 7.48 -5.80 1.47
N GLN A 92 8.66 -6.40 1.62
CA GLN A 92 8.87 -7.85 1.57
C GLN A 92 8.31 -8.54 2.82
N ASP A 93 7.98 -9.82 2.71
CA ASP A 93 7.37 -10.59 3.80
C ASP A 93 8.21 -10.62 5.09
N PRO A 94 9.56 -10.78 5.05
CA PRO A 94 10.37 -10.81 6.28
C PRO A 94 10.32 -9.49 7.05
N VAL A 95 10.61 -8.37 6.37
CA VAL A 95 10.66 -7.03 7.00
C VAL A 95 9.27 -6.60 7.46
N TRP A 96 8.22 -6.94 6.70
CA TRP A 96 6.84 -6.66 7.12
C TRP A 96 6.46 -7.42 8.41
N LYS A 97 6.95 -8.66 8.57
CA LYS A 97 6.70 -9.47 9.77
C LYS A 97 7.40 -8.86 10.99
N GLU A 98 8.64 -8.39 10.85
CA GLU A 98 9.35 -7.68 11.91
C GLU A 98 8.61 -6.42 12.35
N TYR A 99 8.25 -5.56 11.39
CA TYR A 99 7.45 -4.37 11.66
C TYR A 99 6.17 -4.69 12.44
N ARG A 100 5.43 -5.74 12.03
CA ARG A 100 4.20 -6.15 12.72
C ARG A 100 4.47 -6.64 14.14
N LYS A 101 5.58 -7.34 14.38
CA LYS A 101 5.98 -7.84 15.70
C LYS A 101 6.25 -6.69 16.65
N GLU A 102 6.96 -5.66 16.18
CA GLU A 102 7.33 -4.50 17.00
C GLU A 102 6.19 -3.50 17.20
N ASN A 103 5.30 -3.40 16.21
CA ASN A 103 4.23 -2.40 16.23
C ASN A 103 2.86 -2.99 16.59
N GLY A 104 2.79 -4.23 17.08
CA GLY A 104 1.67 -4.76 17.88
C GLY A 104 0.28 -4.87 17.22
N HIS A 105 0.15 -4.65 15.91
CA HIS A 105 -1.19 -4.53 15.30
C HIS A 105 -1.52 -5.67 14.32
N TRP A 106 -2.50 -6.50 14.72
CA TRP A 106 -3.08 -7.58 13.90
C TRP A 106 -3.78 -7.08 12.64
N PHE A 107 -4.33 -5.86 12.66
CA PHE A 107 -5.09 -5.28 11.56
C PHE A 107 -4.26 -4.51 10.52
N LYS A 108 -2.91 -4.53 10.60
CA LYS A 108 -2.04 -3.86 9.61
C LYS A 108 -2.03 -4.64 8.31
N SER A 109 -2.22 -3.93 7.20
CA SER A 109 -2.24 -4.52 5.86
C SER A 109 -1.43 -3.69 4.88
N ARG A 110 -0.56 -4.33 4.09
CA ARG A 110 0.22 -3.71 3.00
C ARG A 110 -0.65 -3.04 1.92
N LYS A 111 -1.94 -3.39 1.86
CA LYS A 111 -2.89 -2.80 0.92
C LYS A 111 -3.53 -1.51 1.44
N ARG A 112 -3.35 -1.18 2.72
CA ARG A 112 -3.91 0.04 3.34
C ARG A 112 -2.83 1.12 3.36
N MET A 113 -3.20 2.33 2.96
CA MET A 113 -2.27 3.45 2.86
C MET A 113 -1.63 3.77 4.23
N GLY A 114 -2.43 4.03 5.28
CA GLY A 114 -1.89 4.34 6.60
C GLY A 114 -1.01 3.25 7.23
N SER A 115 -1.30 1.97 7.01
CA SER A 115 -0.39 0.89 7.46
C SER A 115 0.94 0.91 6.70
N SER A 116 0.92 1.28 5.42
CA SER A 116 2.12 1.34 4.58
C SER A 116 2.96 2.58 4.89
N LEU A 117 2.32 3.72 5.16
CA LEU A 117 3.00 4.96 5.58
C LEU A 117 3.63 4.81 6.96
N ASP A 118 2.93 4.18 7.91
CA ASP A 118 3.47 3.87 9.24
C ASP A 118 4.64 2.88 9.16
N PHE A 119 4.57 1.87 8.27
CA PHE A 119 5.70 0.99 7.98
C PHE A 119 6.89 1.74 7.39
N LEU A 120 6.66 2.61 6.41
CA LEU A 120 7.74 3.41 5.80
C LEU A 120 8.40 4.30 6.85
N GLY A 121 7.61 4.96 7.72
CA GLY A 121 8.13 5.76 8.82
C GLY A 121 8.96 4.94 9.81
N TRP A 122 8.48 3.76 10.23
CA TRP A 122 9.26 2.85 11.07
C TRP A 122 10.55 2.39 10.39
N TYR A 123 10.50 2.11 9.09
CA TYR A 123 11.65 1.66 8.33
C TYR A 123 12.70 2.76 8.19
N THR A 124 12.28 4.00 7.92
CA THR A 124 13.17 5.16 7.82
C THR A 124 13.74 5.57 9.18
N ASP A 125 12.99 5.43 10.28
CA ASP A 125 13.53 5.59 11.64
C ASP A 125 14.62 4.54 11.94
N ARG A 126 14.36 3.28 11.58
CA ARG A 126 15.31 2.17 11.82
C ARG A 126 16.63 2.34 11.07
N ILE A 127 16.61 2.80 9.82
CA ILE A 127 17.85 3.00 9.04
C ILE A 127 18.64 4.24 9.48
N HIS A 128 18.01 5.17 10.20
CA HIS A 128 18.67 6.39 10.66
C HIS A 128 19.41 6.21 11.99
N ARG A 129 19.04 5.19 12.77
CA ARG A 129 19.73 4.76 13.99
C ARG A 129 20.94 3.90 13.66
#